data_AF-A0A8J7WUU6-F1
#
_entry.id   AF-A0A8J7WUU6-F1
#
_cell.length_a   1.000
_cell.length_b   1.000
_cell.length_c   1.000
_cell.angle_alpha   90.00
_cell.angle_beta   90.00
_cell.angle_gamma   90.00
#
_symmetry.space_group_name_H-M   'P 1'
#
loop_
_entity.id
_entity.type
_entity.pdbx_description
1 polymer ?
#
loop_
_entity_poly.entity_id
_entity_poly.type
_entity_poly.pdbx_seq_one_letter_code
_entity_poly.pdbx_strand_id
1 'polypeptide(L)'
;YVYKSQVLAEELGTPAENLHKFLWEWTAGPHAGVLAEGRGVPLELGFFALGAGDVVLVDEAGMAGTLNLDRLVSIAARRGAVVRLLGDYRQLGAVESGGALRLVARECGAVELSTLYRFADAAEAQATLAIRVGDTSGLDFYQRHDRVRHGSRQSMTEQAYAGWRADMLAGRTALMAAASNADVAALCARARADRVAVGQVEPGGVRL
;
A
#
# COMPACT_ATOMS: atom_id res chain seq x y z
N TYR A 1 5.07 5.46 3.45
CA TYR A 1 3.72 6.03 3.26
C TYR A 1 3.65 7.09 2.16
N VAL A 2 4.58 8.05 2.08
CA VAL A 2 4.62 9.06 0.99
C VAL A 2 4.72 8.44 -0.43
N TYR A 3 5.42 7.32 -0.57
CA TYR A 3 5.53 6.60 -1.84
C TYR A 3 4.18 6.05 -2.36
N LYS A 4 3.25 5.71 -1.47
CA LYS A 4 1.97 5.09 -1.86
C LYS A 4 1.00 6.12 -2.45
N SER A 5 1.01 7.35 -1.94
CA SER A 5 0.20 8.43 -2.49
C SER A 5 0.71 8.90 -3.86
N GLN A 6 2.01 8.87 -4.12
CA GLN A 6 2.54 9.19 -5.45
C GLN A 6 2.13 8.18 -6.52
N VAL A 7 2.22 6.88 -6.24
CA VAL A 7 1.79 5.82 -7.18
C VAL A 7 0.30 5.93 -7.49
N LEU A 8 -0.54 6.15 -6.47
CA LEU A 8 -1.99 6.34 -6.66
C LEU A 8 -2.29 7.57 -7.53
N ALA A 9 -1.57 8.67 -7.32
CA ALA A 9 -1.76 9.88 -8.09
C ALA A 9 -1.43 9.69 -9.58
N GLU A 10 -0.36 8.95 -9.87
CA GLU A 10 0.06 8.60 -11.23
C GLU A 10 -0.95 7.65 -11.90
N GLU A 11 -1.46 6.65 -11.19
CA GLU A 11 -2.44 5.69 -11.72
C GLU A 11 -3.82 6.32 -12.00
N LEU A 12 -4.25 7.29 -11.19
CA LEU A 12 -5.56 7.94 -11.32
C LEU A 12 -5.53 9.28 -12.05
N GLY A 13 -4.34 9.81 -12.38
CA GLY A 13 -4.19 11.16 -12.95
C GLY A 13 -4.77 12.27 -12.06
N THR A 14 -4.89 12.02 -10.76
CA THR A 14 -5.53 12.92 -9.78
C THR A 14 -4.58 13.09 -8.59
N PRO A 15 -4.42 14.30 -8.00
CA PRO A 15 -3.54 14.45 -6.85
C PRO A 15 -3.94 13.55 -5.68
N ALA A 16 -2.96 12.97 -5.00
CA ALA A 16 -3.19 12.14 -3.82
C ALA A 16 -2.16 12.44 -2.73
N GLU A 17 -2.59 12.30 -1.47
CA GLU A 17 -1.80 12.63 -0.30
C GLU A 17 -2.01 11.64 0.85
N ASN A 18 -1.12 11.70 1.84
CA ASN A 18 -1.24 10.88 3.04
C ASN A 18 -2.38 11.39 3.94
N LEU A 19 -3.24 10.47 4.40
CA LEU A 19 -4.32 10.75 5.37
C LEU A 19 -3.85 11.53 6.60
N HIS A 20 -2.67 11.22 7.13
CA HIS A 20 -2.12 11.92 8.30
C HIS A 20 -1.81 13.38 8.00
N LYS A 21 -1.28 13.68 6.81
CA LYS A 21 -1.01 15.06 6.37
C LYS A 21 -2.32 15.81 6.18
N PHE A 22 -3.29 15.20 5.51
CA PHE A 22 -4.63 15.77 5.37
C PHE A 22 -5.25 16.11 6.74
N LEU A 23 -5.21 15.19 7.69
CA LEU A 23 -5.74 15.41 9.03
C LEU A 23 -4.96 16.50 9.77
N TRP A 24 -3.64 16.57 9.58
CA TRP A 24 -2.82 17.62 10.18
C TRP A 24 -3.26 19.00 9.68
N GLU A 25 -3.41 19.21 8.37
CA GLU A 25 -3.88 20.49 7.79
C GLU A 25 -5.23 20.94 8.38
N TRP A 26 -6.13 19.98 8.63
CA TRP A 26 -7.47 20.23 9.17
C TRP A 26 -7.57 20.40 10.68
N THR A 27 -6.54 20.00 11.45
CA THR A 27 -6.65 19.94 12.92
C THR A 27 -5.57 20.72 13.66
N ALA A 28 -4.36 20.75 13.13
CA ALA A 28 -3.20 21.36 13.79
C ALA A 28 -2.40 22.30 12.87
N GLY A 29 -2.68 22.28 11.56
CA GLY A 29 -2.03 23.14 10.58
C GLY A 29 -2.42 24.61 10.75
N PRO A 30 -1.58 25.53 10.24
CA PRO A 30 -1.79 26.97 10.37
C PRO A 30 -3.09 27.46 9.71
N HIS A 31 -3.67 26.67 8.79
CA HIS A 31 -4.89 26.99 8.05
C HIS A 31 -6.12 26.20 8.50
N ALA A 32 -6.04 25.43 9.59
CA ALA A 32 -7.12 24.56 10.07
C ALA A 32 -8.45 25.33 10.27
N GLY A 33 -8.39 26.53 10.86
CA GLY A 33 -9.58 27.37 11.05
C GLY A 33 -10.21 27.84 9.73
N VAL A 34 -9.38 28.23 8.76
CA VAL A 34 -9.82 28.68 7.43
C VAL A 34 -10.48 27.54 6.66
N LEU A 35 -9.89 26.34 6.71
CA LEU A 35 -10.43 25.11 6.13
C LEU A 35 -11.78 24.73 6.77
N ALA A 36 -11.85 24.76 8.11
CA ALA A 36 -13.07 24.44 8.85
C ALA A 36 -14.24 25.37 8.49
N GLU A 37 -13.97 26.66 8.40
CA GLU A 37 -14.95 27.69 8.03
C GLU A 37 -15.29 27.67 6.53
N GLY A 38 -14.47 27.04 5.70
CA GLY A 38 -14.68 27.01 4.24
C GLY A 38 -14.32 28.31 3.56
N ARG A 39 -13.44 29.11 4.18
CA ARG A 39 -12.90 30.31 3.56
C ARG A 39 -11.82 29.93 2.55
N GLY A 40 -11.54 30.83 1.61
CA GLY A 40 -10.49 30.63 0.62
C GLY A 40 -9.13 30.40 1.29
N VAL A 41 -8.44 29.35 0.86
CA VAL A 41 -7.06 29.02 1.28
C VAL A 41 -6.07 29.38 0.17
N PRO A 42 -4.77 29.53 0.47
CA PRO A 42 -3.73 29.60 -0.55
C PRO A 42 -3.85 28.47 -1.58
N LEU A 43 -3.52 28.75 -2.85
CA LEU A 43 -3.68 27.79 -3.96
C LEU A 43 -2.98 26.45 -3.70
N GLU A 44 -1.81 26.50 -3.04
CA GLU A 44 -1.03 25.32 -2.64
C GLU A 44 -1.76 24.38 -1.67
N LEU A 45 -2.75 24.90 -0.94
CA LEU A 45 -3.60 24.12 -0.03
C LEU A 45 -4.99 23.82 -0.60
N GLY A 46 -5.26 24.23 -1.84
CA GLY A 46 -6.54 23.99 -2.51
C GLY A 46 -6.92 22.50 -2.53
N PHE A 47 -5.93 21.61 -2.59
CA PHE A 47 -6.12 20.17 -2.48
C PHE A 47 -6.78 19.72 -1.16
N PHE A 48 -6.51 20.41 -0.05
CA PHE A 48 -7.05 20.06 1.27
C PHE A 48 -8.41 20.69 1.55
N ALA A 49 -8.82 21.70 0.77
CA ALA A 49 -10.08 22.40 0.96
C ALA A 49 -11.24 21.59 0.37
N LEU A 50 -12.11 21.07 1.24
CA LEU A 50 -13.30 20.34 0.84
C LEU A 50 -14.52 21.26 0.71
N GLY A 51 -15.25 21.07 -0.39
CA GLY A 51 -16.52 21.70 -0.71
C GLY A 51 -17.67 20.68 -0.87
N ALA A 52 -18.86 21.23 -1.07
CA ALA A 52 -20.06 20.41 -1.28
C ALA A 52 -19.99 19.71 -2.64
N GLY A 53 -20.24 18.40 -2.65
CA GLY A 53 -20.16 17.57 -3.86
C GLY A 53 -18.79 16.92 -4.10
N ASP A 54 -17.77 17.27 -3.32
CA ASP A 54 -16.46 16.63 -3.44
C ASP A 54 -16.51 15.16 -3.00
N VAL A 55 -15.68 14.35 -3.66
CA VAL A 55 -15.51 12.92 -3.35
C VAL A 55 -14.09 12.68 -2.87
N VAL A 56 -13.95 12.21 -1.63
CA VAL A 56 -12.66 11.79 -1.08
C VAL A 56 -12.52 10.28 -1.24
N LEU A 57 -11.56 9.87 -2.07
CA LEU A 57 -11.18 8.46 -2.21
C LEU A 57 -10.08 8.12 -1.21
N VAL A 58 -10.29 7.11 -0.39
CA VAL A 58 -9.27 6.59 0.54
C VAL A 58 -8.84 5.23 0.04
N ASP A 59 -7.68 5.20 -0.60
CA ASP A 59 -7.07 3.92 -0.98
C ASP A 59 -6.44 3.22 0.22
N GLU A 60 -6.47 1.89 0.17
CA GLU A 60 -5.91 1.00 1.19
C GLU A 60 -6.42 1.32 2.60
N ALA A 61 -7.72 1.63 2.67
CA ALA A 61 -8.43 1.99 3.89
C ALA A 61 -8.40 0.89 4.97
N GLY A 62 -8.08 -0.36 4.58
CA GLY A 62 -7.83 -1.45 5.52
C GLY A 62 -6.63 -1.21 6.44
N MET A 63 -5.69 -0.34 6.03
CA MET A 63 -4.53 0.08 6.81
C MET A 63 -4.76 1.36 7.63
N ALA A 64 -5.85 2.08 7.38
CA ALA A 64 -6.12 3.34 8.07
C ALA A 64 -6.70 3.08 9.47
N GLY A 65 -6.14 3.73 10.48
CA GLY A 65 -6.64 3.65 11.85
C GLY A 65 -8.09 4.14 11.96
N THR A 66 -8.92 3.42 12.72
CA THR A 66 -10.36 3.69 12.86
C THR A 66 -10.68 5.14 13.23
N LEU A 67 -9.90 5.74 14.14
CA LEU A 67 -10.09 7.13 14.57
C LEU A 67 -9.75 8.15 13.48
N ASN A 68 -8.76 7.85 12.64
CA ASN A 68 -8.40 8.73 11.52
C ASN A 68 -9.48 8.71 10.44
N LEU A 69 -10.08 7.54 10.19
CA LEU A 69 -11.23 7.41 9.29
C LEU A 69 -12.46 8.18 9.83
N ASP A 70 -12.76 8.05 11.13
CA ASP A 70 -13.85 8.79 11.77
C ASP A 70 -13.69 10.31 11.64
N ARG A 71 -12.47 10.82 11.91
CA ARG A 71 -12.15 12.25 11.73
C ARG A 71 -12.33 12.70 10.27
N LEU A 72 -11.85 11.91 9.31
CA LEU A 72 -11.99 12.21 7.89
C LEU A 72 -13.47 12.29 7.49
N VAL A 73 -14.27 11.28 7.87
CA VAL A 73 -15.71 11.24 7.56
C VAL A 73 -16.43 12.43 8.19
N SER A 74 -16.09 12.78 9.44
CA SER A 74 -16.66 13.94 10.13
C SER A 74 -16.29 15.28 9.47
N ILE A 75 -15.07 15.41 8.95
CA ILE A 75 -14.64 16.58 8.18
C ILE A 75 -15.42 16.66 6.87
N ALA A 76 -15.46 15.58 6.09
CA ALA A 76 -16.14 15.53 4.80
C ALA A 76 -17.65 15.84 4.95
N ALA A 77 -18.32 15.22 5.92
CA ALA A 77 -19.74 15.43 6.18
C ALA A 77 -20.07 16.90 6.50
N ARG A 78 -19.25 17.58 7.32
CA ARG A 78 -19.43 19.01 7.64
C ARG A 78 -19.29 19.92 6.42
N ARG A 79 -18.56 19.49 5.40
CA ARG A 79 -18.33 20.25 4.16
C ARG A 79 -19.28 19.88 3.03
N GLY A 80 -20.14 18.87 3.23
CA GLY A 80 -21.01 18.34 2.18
C GLY A 80 -20.28 17.46 1.17
N ALA A 81 -19.11 16.95 1.52
CA ALA A 81 -18.34 15.99 0.74
C ALA A 81 -18.68 14.54 1.15
N VAL A 82 -18.37 13.59 0.28
CA VAL A 82 -18.58 12.16 0.53
C VAL A 82 -17.26 11.40 0.53
N VAL A 83 -17.14 10.39 1.40
CA VAL A 83 -15.95 9.53 1.49
C VAL A 83 -16.24 8.18 0.86
N ARG A 84 -15.33 7.68 0.03
CA ARG A 84 -15.35 6.31 -0.51
C ARG A 84 -14.07 5.60 -0.11
N LEU A 85 -14.23 4.46 0.54
CA LEU A 85 -13.12 3.62 0.99
C LEU A 85 -12.83 2.55 -0.05
N LEU A 86 -11.57 2.42 -0.43
CA LEU A 86 -11.04 1.39 -1.31
C LEU A 86 -10.01 0.57 -0.52
N GLY A 87 -9.93 -0.73 -0.79
CA GLY A 87 -8.96 -1.61 -0.15
C GLY A 87 -9.48 -3.03 0.03
N ASP A 88 -8.59 -3.93 0.42
CA ASP A 88 -8.94 -5.31 0.70
C ASP A 88 -9.21 -5.51 2.19
N TYR A 89 -10.47 -5.77 2.55
CA TYR A 89 -10.86 -6.06 3.94
C TYR A 89 -10.29 -7.40 4.46
N ARG A 90 -9.72 -8.24 3.58
CA ARG A 90 -9.08 -9.51 3.92
C ARG A 90 -7.57 -9.45 4.02
N GLN A 91 -6.93 -8.34 3.63
CA GLN A 91 -5.49 -8.16 3.90
C GLN A 91 -5.25 -8.02 5.40
N LEU A 92 -4.11 -8.53 5.87
CA LEU A 92 -3.70 -8.53 7.28
C LEU A 92 -3.96 -7.15 7.90
N GLY A 93 -4.76 -7.14 8.97
CA GLY A 93 -5.33 -5.91 9.54
C GLY A 93 -4.27 -4.86 9.86
N ALA A 94 -4.67 -3.58 9.77
CA ALA A 94 -3.79 -2.45 10.07
C ALA A 94 -2.98 -2.67 11.36
N VAL A 95 -1.72 -2.23 11.31
CA VAL A 95 -0.80 -2.20 12.45
C VAL A 95 -1.39 -1.37 13.62
N GLU A 96 -2.28 -0.42 13.34
CA GLU A 96 -3.05 0.35 14.32
C GLU A 96 -4.51 -0.10 14.32
N SER A 97 -5.09 -0.49 15.48
CA SER A 97 -6.52 -0.75 15.74
C SER A 97 -7.44 -0.76 14.52
N GLY A 98 -7.14 -1.67 13.58
CA GLY A 98 -7.69 -1.72 12.24
C GLY A 98 -8.90 -2.60 12.20
N GLY A 99 -9.92 -2.19 11.45
CA GLY A 99 -11.16 -2.96 11.35
C GLY A 99 -12.37 -2.17 10.89
N ALA A 100 -12.29 -0.84 10.83
CA ALA A 100 -13.36 0.01 10.33
C ALA A 100 -13.83 -0.41 8.93
N LEU A 101 -12.90 -0.64 7.99
CA LEU A 101 -13.26 -1.11 6.65
C LEU A 101 -13.98 -2.46 6.67
N ARG A 102 -13.49 -3.41 7.48
CA ARG A 102 -14.11 -4.73 7.65
C ARG A 102 -15.50 -4.63 8.28
N LEU A 103 -15.68 -3.75 9.26
CA LEU A 103 -16.95 -3.50 9.93
C LEU A 103 -17.95 -2.87 8.95
N VAL A 104 -17.56 -1.81 8.23
CA VAL A 104 -18.40 -1.15 7.22
C VAL A 104 -18.80 -2.14 6.12
N ALA A 105 -17.86 -2.93 5.61
CA ALA A 105 -18.15 -3.96 4.61
C ALA A 105 -19.17 -4.99 5.12
N ARG A 106 -19.08 -5.38 6.40
CA ARG A 106 -20.01 -6.33 7.03
C ARG A 106 -21.39 -5.73 7.29
N GLU A 107 -21.47 -4.53 7.84
CA GLU A 107 -22.72 -3.94 8.33
C GLU A 107 -23.47 -3.16 7.23
N CYS A 108 -22.76 -2.50 6.33
CA CYS A 108 -23.35 -1.66 5.28
C CYS A 108 -23.29 -2.32 3.89
N GLY A 109 -22.56 -3.42 3.75
CA GLY A 109 -22.22 -4.02 2.47
C GLY A 109 -21.09 -3.28 1.76
N ALA A 110 -20.39 -3.99 0.87
CA ALA A 110 -19.37 -3.43 0.01
C ALA A 110 -19.54 -3.95 -1.41
N VAL A 111 -19.21 -3.11 -2.40
CA VAL A 111 -19.06 -3.56 -3.79
C VAL A 111 -17.70 -4.23 -3.91
N GLU A 112 -17.69 -5.53 -4.23
CA GLU A 112 -16.46 -6.28 -4.45
C GLU A 112 -16.08 -6.31 -5.93
N LEU A 113 -14.84 -5.92 -6.23
CA LEU A 113 -14.25 -6.13 -7.56
C LEU A 113 -13.59 -7.51 -7.58
N SER A 114 -14.14 -8.42 -8.39
CA SER A 114 -13.69 -9.82 -8.51
C SER A 114 -12.81 -10.08 -9.74
N THR A 115 -12.72 -9.13 -10.67
CA THR A 115 -11.95 -9.31 -11.91
C THR A 115 -10.48 -9.03 -11.68
N LEU A 116 -9.64 -10.00 -12.02
CA LEU A 116 -8.19 -9.89 -11.94
C LEU A 116 -7.63 -9.42 -13.29
N TYR A 117 -7.05 -8.21 -13.33
CA TYR A 117 -6.49 -7.63 -14.55
C TYR A 117 -4.97 -7.80 -14.71
N ARG A 118 -4.27 -8.14 -13.61
CA ARG A 118 -2.79 -8.15 -13.57
C ARG A 118 -2.17 -9.51 -13.93
N PHE A 119 -2.98 -10.53 -14.23
CA PHE A 119 -2.50 -11.87 -14.56
C PHE A 119 -2.55 -12.11 -16.06
N ALA A 120 -1.40 -12.45 -16.64
CA ALA A 120 -1.31 -12.92 -18.02
C ALA A 120 -1.82 -14.36 -18.16
N ASP A 121 -1.75 -15.16 -17.10
CA ASP A 121 -2.21 -16.55 -17.05
C ASP A 121 -3.52 -16.65 -16.25
N ALA A 122 -4.57 -17.11 -16.91
CA ALA A 122 -5.88 -17.33 -16.31
C ALA A 122 -5.85 -18.42 -15.22
N ALA A 123 -4.99 -19.45 -15.35
CA ALA A 123 -4.85 -20.50 -14.34
C ALA A 123 -4.20 -19.96 -13.05
N GLU A 124 -3.22 -19.05 -13.18
CA GLU A 124 -2.64 -18.35 -12.04
C GLU A 124 -3.67 -17.44 -11.35
N ALA A 125 -4.48 -16.74 -12.13
CA ALA A 125 -5.55 -15.89 -11.61
C ALA A 125 -6.54 -16.70 -10.74
N GLN A 126 -6.97 -17.87 -11.23
CA GLN A 126 -7.86 -18.77 -10.46
C GLN A 126 -7.19 -19.31 -9.20
N ALA A 127 -5.92 -19.73 -9.29
CA ALA A 127 -5.15 -20.18 -8.12
C ALA A 127 -5.03 -19.08 -7.04
N THR A 128 -4.81 -17.83 -7.45
CA THR A 128 -4.77 -16.67 -6.55
C THR A 128 -6.11 -16.45 -5.86
N LEU A 129 -7.23 -16.55 -6.59
CA LEU A 129 -8.57 -16.39 -6.03
C LEU A 129 -8.90 -17.48 -5.01
N ALA A 130 -8.50 -18.74 -5.26
CA ALA A 130 -8.65 -19.83 -4.31
C ALA A 130 -7.90 -19.54 -3.00
N ILE A 131 -6.62 -19.13 -3.09
CA ILE A 131 -5.83 -18.76 -1.91
C ILE A 131 -6.47 -17.60 -1.14
N ARG A 132 -7.04 -16.61 -1.85
CA ARG A 132 -7.70 -15.43 -1.23
C ARG A 132 -8.89 -15.79 -0.35
N VAL A 133 -9.57 -16.91 -0.61
CA VAL A 133 -10.67 -17.41 0.21
C VAL A 133 -10.25 -18.48 1.21
N GLY A 134 -8.95 -18.79 1.28
CA GLY A 134 -8.39 -19.79 2.18
C GLY A 134 -8.41 -21.23 1.62
N ASP A 135 -8.71 -21.41 0.34
CA ASP A 135 -8.60 -22.71 -0.32
C ASP A 135 -7.13 -23.00 -0.66
N THR A 136 -6.57 -23.97 0.05
CA THR A 136 -5.15 -24.35 -0.08
C THR A 136 -4.83 -25.05 -1.40
N SER A 137 -5.83 -25.55 -2.15
CA SER A 137 -5.60 -26.19 -3.46
C SER A 137 -5.00 -25.22 -4.49
N GLY A 138 -5.20 -23.91 -4.31
CA GLY A 138 -4.56 -22.89 -5.15
C GLY A 138 -3.02 -22.91 -5.07
N LEU A 139 -2.44 -23.41 -3.97
CA LEU A 139 -0.98 -23.54 -3.82
C LEU A 139 -0.37 -24.54 -4.82
N ASP A 140 -1.14 -25.53 -5.28
CA ASP A 140 -0.66 -26.56 -6.19
C ASP A 140 -0.23 -25.98 -7.53
N PHE A 141 -0.86 -24.87 -7.97
CA PHE A 141 -0.43 -24.15 -9.17
C PHE A 141 1.00 -23.63 -8.98
N TYR A 142 1.27 -22.93 -7.88
CA TYR A 142 2.57 -22.32 -7.62
C TYR A 142 3.66 -23.36 -7.37
N GLN A 143 3.33 -24.47 -6.70
CA GLN A 143 4.26 -25.58 -6.52
C GLN A 143 4.67 -26.22 -7.86
N ARG A 144 3.70 -26.50 -8.74
CA ARG A 144 3.98 -27.12 -10.06
C ARG A 144 4.78 -26.21 -11.00
N HIS A 145 4.71 -24.90 -10.81
CA HIS A 145 5.45 -23.92 -11.61
C HIS A 145 6.77 -23.45 -10.96
N ASP A 146 7.28 -24.18 -9.96
CA ASP A 146 8.52 -23.85 -9.23
C ASP A 146 8.53 -22.43 -8.62
N ARG A 147 7.35 -21.96 -8.20
CA ARG A 147 7.15 -20.66 -7.55
C ARG A 147 7.10 -20.76 -6.02
N VAL A 148 7.09 -21.97 -5.48
CA VAL A 148 7.19 -22.23 -4.04
C VAL A 148 8.34 -23.18 -3.80
N ARG A 149 9.28 -22.75 -2.96
CA ARG A 149 10.41 -23.54 -2.49
C ARG A 149 10.40 -23.59 -0.97
N HIS A 150 10.98 -24.64 -0.41
CA HIS A 150 11.05 -24.85 1.04
C HIS A 150 12.45 -25.30 1.45
N GLY A 151 12.79 -25.13 2.72
CA GLY A 151 14.10 -25.48 3.27
C GLY A 151 14.32 -24.85 4.64
N SER A 152 15.56 -24.93 5.14
CA SER A 152 15.94 -24.20 6.34
C SER A 152 15.84 -22.69 6.13
N ARG A 153 15.67 -21.91 7.21
CA ARG A 153 15.67 -20.44 7.15
C ARG A 153 16.88 -19.90 6.39
N GLN A 154 18.08 -20.44 6.68
CA GLN A 154 19.30 -20.06 5.99
C GLN A 154 19.25 -20.35 4.49
N SER A 155 18.80 -21.55 4.10
CA SER A 155 18.67 -21.91 2.69
C SER A 155 17.67 -21.00 1.97
N MET A 156 16.57 -20.63 2.63
CA MET A 156 15.54 -19.77 2.04
C MET A 156 16.01 -18.33 1.88
N THR A 157 16.74 -17.79 2.86
CA THR A 157 17.38 -16.47 2.73
C THR A 157 18.39 -16.46 1.57
N GLU A 158 19.19 -17.52 1.42
CA GLU A 158 20.15 -17.62 0.32
C GLU A 158 19.46 -17.71 -1.04
N GLN A 159 18.43 -18.55 -1.16
CA GLN A 159 17.67 -18.71 -2.40
C GLN A 159 16.94 -17.42 -2.80
N ALA A 160 16.33 -16.71 -1.84
CA ALA A 160 15.69 -15.42 -2.10
C ALA A 160 16.70 -14.39 -2.62
N TYR A 161 17.88 -14.32 -2.01
CA TYR A 161 18.95 -13.45 -2.46
C TYR A 161 19.45 -13.80 -3.87
N ALA A 162 19.72 -15.07 -4.12
CA ALA A 162 20.22 -15.55 -5.40
C ALA A 162 19.21 -15.30 -6.53
N GLY A 163 17.92 -15.56 -6.29
CA GLY A 163 16.83 -15.28 -7.24
C GLY A 163 16.74 -13.80 -7.58
N TRP A 164 16.68 -12.94 -6.55
CA TRP A 164 16.68 -11.49 -6.75
C TRP A 164 17.90 -10.99 -7.53
N ARG A 165 19.10 -11.48 -7.19
CA ARG A 165 20.33 -11.09 -7.88
C ARG A 165 20.32 -11.52 -9.34
N ALA A 166 19.84 -12.72 -9.65
CA ALA A 166 19.72 -13.21 -11.01
C ALA A 166 18.75 -12.36 -11.84
N ASP A 167 17.57 -12.05 -11.31
CA ASP A 167 16.58 -11.19 -11.98
C ASP A 167 17.11 -9.77 -12.19
N MET A 168 17.78 -9.20 -11.18
CA MET A 168 18.45 -7.89 -11.28
C MET A 168 19.52 -7.87 -12.38
N LEU A 169 20.37 -8.89 -12.46
CA LEU A 169 21.39 -9.00 -13.51
C LEU A 169 20.77 -9.21 -14.90
N ALA A 170 19.58 -9.81 -14.97
CA ALA A 170 18.77 -9.92 -16.18
C ALA A 170 18.00 -8.64 -16.53
N GLY A 171 18.20 -7.54 -15.79
CA GLY A 171 17.54 -6.25 -16.03
C GLY A 171 16.06 -6.20 -15.63
N ARG A 172 15.58 -7.15 -14.81
CA ARG A 172 14.20 -7.19 -14.32
C ARG A 172 14.06 -6.41 -13.02
N THR A 173 12.85 -5.92 -12.77
CA THR A 173 12.48 -5.35 -11.47
C THR A 173 12.07 -6.48 -10.53
N ALA A 174 12.85 -6.70 -9.47
CA ALA A 174 12.61 -7.75 -8.48
C ALA A 174 12.57 -7.19 -7.06
N LEU A 175 11.72 -7.78 -6.21
CA LEU A 175 11.57 -7.44 -4.80
C LEU A 175 11.90 -8.66 -3.94
N MET A 176 12.56 -8.43 -2.81
CA MET A 176 12.73 -9.43 -1.75
C MET A 176 11.83 -9.05 -0.57
N ALA A 177 11.13 -10.03 -0.01
CA ALA A 177 10.36 -9.88 1.22
C ALA A 177 10.79 -10.93 2.23
N ALA A 178 10.81 -10.56 3.52
CA ALA A 178 11.16 -11.46 4.61
C ALA A 178 10.25 -11.21 5.83
N ALA A 179 10.11 -12.22 6.68
CA ALA A 179 9.17 -12.19 7.81
C ALA A 179 9.64 -11.29 8.98
N SER A 180 10.92 -10.91 9.04
CA SER A 180 11.46 -10.11 10.13
C SER A 180 12.30 -8.94 9.64
N ASN A 181 12.28 -7.82 10.38
CA ASN A 181 13.12 -6.66 10.10
C ASN A 181 14.62 -7.00 10.11
N ALA A 182 15.03 -7.95 10.94
CA ALA A 182 16.42 -8.43 10.98
C ALA A 182 16.82 -9.11 9.66
N ASP A 183 15.95 -9.97 9.11
CA ASP A 183 16.20 -10.61 7.81
C ASP A 183 16.20 -9.59 6.66
N VAL A 184 15.26 -8.64 6.69
CA VAL A 184 15.21 -7.53 5.72
C VAL A 184 16.51 -6.73 5.76
N ALA A 185 16.98 -6.35 6.95
CA ALA A 185 18.22 -5.60 7.11
C ALA A 185 19.44 -6.37 6.57
N ALA A 186 19.53 -7.67 6.87
CA ALA A 186 20.61 -8.53 6.39
C ALA A 186 20.62 -8.66 4.86
N LEU A 187 19.44 -8.89 4.25
CA LEU A 187 19.28 -8.98 2.79
C LEU A 187 19.62 -7.65 2.10
N CYS A 188 19.13 -6.52 2.63
CA CYS A 188 19.42 -5.19 2.10
C CYS A 188 20.90 -4.83 2.20
N ALA A 189 21.56 -5.16 3.32
CA ALA A 189 23.00 -4.92 3.50
C ALA A 189 23.82 -5.70 2.47
N ARG A 190 23.50 -6.99 2.26
CA ARG A 190 24.16 -7.82 1.25
C ARG A 190 23.92 -7.30 -0.17
N ALA A 191 22.67 -6.99 -0.51
CA ALA A 191 22.31 -6.43 -1.81
C ALA A 191 23.06 -5.12 -2.09
N ARG A 192 23.19 -4.24 -1.10
CA ARG A 192 23.98 -3.00 -1.21
C ARG A 192 25.45 -3.30 -1.46
N ALA A 193 26.06 -4.20 -0.67
CA ALA A 193 27.47 -4.55 -0.81
C ALA A 193 27.80 -5.06 -2.23
N ASP A 194 26.98 -5.97 -2.76
CA ASP A 194 27.18 -6.49 -4.11
C ASP A 194 27.01 -5.40 -5.18
N ARG A 195 26.01 -4.52 -5.04
CA ARG A 195 25.80 -3.40 -5.98
C ARG A 195 26.93 -2.37 -5.95
N VAL A 196 27.53 -2.12 -4.79
CA VAL A 196 28.74 -1.30 -4.67
C VAL A 196 29.92 -1.97 -5.36
N ALA A 197 30.09 -3.29 -5.17
CA ALA A 197 31.18 -4.04 -5.80
C ALA A 197 31.11 -4.05 -7.34
N VAL A 198 29.90 -4.05 -7.91
CA VAL A 198 29.70 -3.95 -9.37
C VAL A 198 29.55 -2.50 -9.88
N GLY A 199 29.82 -1.50 -9.04
CA GLY A 199 29.82 -0.08 -9.42
C GLY A 199 28.44 0.51 -9.71
N GLN A 200 27.35 -0.16 -9.33
CA GLN A 200 25.97 0.31 -9.53
C GLN A 200 25.52 1.33 -8.47
N VAL A 201 26.19 1.36 -7.31
CA VAL A 201 25.87 2.24 -6.18
C VAL A 201 27.16 2.80 -5.59
N GLU A 202 27.18 4.08 -5.25
CA GLU A 202 28.35 4.69 -4.62
C GLU A 202 28.57 4.16 -3.18
N PRO A 203 29.82 3.88 -2.77
CA PRO A 203 30.12 3.34 -1.45
C PRO A 203 29.66 4.24 -0.29
N GLY A 204 29.65 5.56 -0.49
CA GLY A 204 29.32 6.56 0.52
C GLY A 204 27.83 6.71 0.80
N GLY A 205 26.95 6.28 -0.11
CA GLY A 205 25.54 6.66 -0.10
C GLY A 205 25.35 8.20 -0.18
N VAL A 206 24.09 8.63 -0.27
CA VAL A 206 23.73 10.04 -0.08
C VAL A 206 23.32 10.20 1.38
N ARG A 207 23.95 11.13 2.13
CA ARG A 207 23.39 11.57 3.41
C ARG A 207 22.11 12.36 3.11
N LEU A 208 20.97 11.79 3.47
CA LEU A 208 19.70 12.51 3.55
C LEU A 208 19.63 13.25 4.89
#